data_AF-A0A7X0YYX2-F1
#
_entry.id   AF-A0A7X0YYX2-F1
#
_cell.length_a   1.000
_cell.length_b   1.000
_cell.length_c   1.000
_cell.angle_alpha   90.00
_cell.angle_beta   90.00
_cell.angle_gamma   90.00
#
_symmetry.space_group_name_H-M   'P 1'
#
loop_
_entity.id
_entity.type
_entity.pdbx_description
1 polymer ?
#
loop_
_entity_poly.entity_id
_entity_poly.type
_entity_poly.pdbx_seq_one_letter_code
_entity_poly.pdbx_strand_id
1 'polypeptide(L)'
;MAHITTIRGEVSELTASCLLMTELGWEVSRPLVPETYDLLGRDPNTGKYYRVQVKTVRRRHDRENQPVVYATNSKGEAYMPDDVDYILGVEGAIAYLFNCRGKKEYWLNEENTDASATKYMLLGA
;
A
#
# COMPACT_ATOMS: atom_id res chain seq x y z
N MET A 1 21.27 -4.12 10.56
CA MET A 1 20.13 -4.58 9.73
C MET A 1 18.84 -3.82 10.03
N ALA A 2 18.40 -3.67 11.28
CA ALA A 2 17.17 -2.95 11.64
C ALA A 2 17.06 -1.55 11.02
N HIS A 3 18.12 -0.73 11.10
CA HIS A 3 18.16 0.62 10.54
C HIS A 3 17.88 0.67 9.02
N ILE A 4 18.39 -0.29 8.25
CA ILE A 4 18.19 -0.36 6.79
C ILE A 4 16.74 -0.74 6.45
N THR A 5 16.16 -1.66 7.22
CA THR A 5 14.76 -2.05 7.07
C THR A 5 13.82 -0.90 7.40
N THR A 6 14.11 -0.13 8.45
CA THR A 6 13.35 1.08 8.82
C THR A 6 13.41 2.12 7.70
N ILE A 7 14.60 2.45 7.19
CA ILE A 7 14.74 3.40 6.06
C ILE A 7 13.92 2.95 4.86
N ARG A 8 13.96 1.65 4.52
CA ARG A 8 13.18 1.12 3.38
C ARG A 8 11.67 1.28 3.58
N GLY A 9 11.18 1.07 4.80
CA GLY A 9 9.79 1.32 5.16
C GLY A 9 9.41 2.79 4.95
N GLU A 10 10.18 3.70 5.55
CA GLU A 10 9.96 5.15 5.45
C GLU A 10 9.98 5.67 4.02
N VAL A 11 10.94 5.21 3.20
CA VAL A 11 11.00 5.56 1.78
C VAL A 11 9.78 5.03 1.04
N SER A 12 9.32 3.81 1.35
CA SER A 12 8.11 3.26 0.74
C SER A 12 6.88 4.11 1.10
N GLU A 13 6.74 4.53 2.35
CA GLU A 13 5.65 5.42 2.78
C GLU A 13 5.72 6.80 2.13
N LEU A 14 6.92 7.36 1.93
CA LEU A 14 7.11 8.63 1.24
C LEU A 14 6.72 8.51 -0.24
N THR A 15 7.18 7.45 -0.92
CA THR A 15 6.78 7.15 -2.30
C THR A 15 5.27 6.98 -2.43
N ALA A 16 4.65 6.23 -1.52
CA ALA A 16 3.20 6.06 -1.46
C ALA A 16 2.47 7.40 -1.29
N SER A 17 2.97 8.26 -0.39
CA SER A 17 2.41 9.59 -0.16
C SER A 17 2.45 10.44 -1.43
N CYS A 18 3.61 10.50 -2.10
CA CYS A 18 3.76 11.21 -3.38
C CYS A 18 2.75 10.72 -4.41
N LEU A 19 2.60 9.41 -4.56
CA LEU A 19 1.69 8.82 -5.54
C LEU A 19 0.21 9.12 -5.26
N LEU A 20 -0.22 9.02 -4.00
CA LEU A 20 -1.59 9.39 -3.62
C LEU A 20 -1.86 10.88 -3.90
N MET A 21 -0.88 11.75 -3.66
CA MET A 21 -1.01 13.18 -3.95
C MET A 21 -1.02 13.46 -5.46
N THR A 22 -0.15 12.83 -6.25
CA THR A 22 -0.02 13.14 -7.68
C THR A 22 -1.10 12.49 -8.54
N GLU A 23 -1.44 11.23 -8.26
CA GLU A 23 -2.34 10.43 -9.11
C GLU A 23 -3.80 10.55 -8.67
N LEU A 24 -4.05 10.60 -7.36
CA LEU A 24 -5.42 10.71 -6.83
C LEU A 24 -5.78 12.14 -6.38
N GLY A 25 -4.80 13.04 -6.27
CA GLY A 25 -5.03 14.40 -5.77
C GLY A 25 -5.38 14.45 -4.28
N TRP A 26 -5.10 13.38 -3.52
CA TRP A 26 -5.52 13.29 -2.12
C TRP A 26 -4.63 14.13 -1.19
N GLU A 27 -5.22 14.70 -0.14
CA GLU A 27 -4.44 15.19 1.00
C GLU A 27 -3.95 13.98 1.79
N VAL A 28 -2.65 13.90 2.10
CA VAL A 28 -2.07 12.77 2.82
C VAL A 28 -1.51 13.24 4.16
N SER A 29 -1.82 12.49 5.22
CA SER A 29 -1.31 12.73 6.57
C SER A 29 -0.82 11.43 7.22
N ARG A 30 0.08 11.55 8.20
CA ARG A 30 0.60 10.45 9.01
C ARG A 30 0.12 10.58 10.47
N PRO A 31 -0.25 9.49 11.14
CA PRO A 31 -0.61 9.54 12.54
C PRO A 31 0.64 9.77 13.42
N LEU A 32 0.50 10.57 14.47
CA LEU A 32 1.58 10.79 15.45
C LEU A 32 1.76 9.60 16.39
N VAL A 33 0.67 8.87 16.64
CA VAL A 33 0.63 7.66 17.45
C VAL A 33 0.61 6.46 16.50
N PRO A 34 1.30 5.34 16.81
CA PRO A 34 1.24 4.16 15.97
C PRO A 34 -0.20 3.62 15.85
N GLU A 35 -0.70 3.58 14.62
CA GLU A 35 -2.01 3.06 14.27
C GLU A 35 -1.88 1.77 13.43
N THR A 36 -3.01 1.13 13.15
CA THR A 36 -3.07 -0.04 12.24
C THR A 36 -2.83 0.32 10.77
N TYR A 37 -2.78 1.60 10.42
CA TYR A 37 -2.51 2.12 9.09
C TYR A 37 -1.32 3.09 9.13
N ASP A 38 -0.64 3.28 8.00
CA ASP A 38 0.53 4.16 7.92
C ASP A 38 0.12 5.58 7.47
N LEU A 39 -0.83 5.68 6.54
CA LEU A 39 -1.28 6.94 5.94
C LEU A 39 -2.79 7.12 6.04
N LEU A 40 -3.23 8.36 6.22
CA LEU A 40 -4.62 8.77 6.08
C LEU A 40 -4.74 9.68 4.86
N GLY A 41 -5.44 9.22 3.83
CA GLY A 41 -5.72 9.96 2.61
C GLY A 41 -7.11 10.58 2.66
N ARG A 42 -7.24 11.84 2.25
CA ARG A 42 -8.54 12.51 2.11
C ARG A 42 -8.82 12.82 0.65
N ASP A 43 -9.94 12.32 0.15
CA ASP A 43 -10.40 12.60 -1.20
C ASP A 43 -10.95 14.05 -1.27
N PRO A 44 -10.38 14.93 -2.12
CA PRO A 44 -10.80 16.32 -2.21
C PRO A 44 -12.22 16.47 -2.80
N ASN A 45 -12.70 15.49 -3.58
CA ASN A 45 -14.01 15.57 -4.24
C ASN A 45 -15.15 15.18 -3.30
N THR A 46 -14.92 14.18 -2.45
CA THR A 46 -15.93 13.64 -1.54
C THR A 46 -15.76 14.07 -0.09
N GLY A 47 -14.57 14.55 0.28
CA GLY A 47 -14.19 14.89 1.65
C GLY A 47 -13.98 13.67 2.56
N LYS A 48 -14.13 12.44 2.04
CA LYS A 48 -13.97 11.21 2.82
C LYS A 48 -12.51 10.92 3.12
N TYR A 49 -12.28 10.31 4.27
CA TYR A 49 -10.97 9.81 4.68
C TYR A 49 -10.87 8.31 4.44
N TYR A 50 -9.68 7.87 4.03
CA TYR A 50 -9.34 6.49 3.79
C TYR A 50 -8.01 6.15 4.48
N ARG A 51 -8.01 5.07 5.24
CA ARG A 51 -6.85 4.51 5.94
C ARG A 51 -6.09 3.60 4.99
N VAL A 52 -4.80 3.85 4.84
CA VAL A 52 -3.94 3.14 3.89
C VAL A 52 -2.78 2.52 4.63
N GLN A 53 -2.63 1.21 4.51
CA GLN A 53 -1.44 0.49 4.96
C GLN A 53 -0.48 0.31 3.79
N VAL A 54 0.75 0.77 3.97
CA VAL A 54 1.84 0.64 3.00
C VAL A 54 2.61 -0.65 3.27
N LYS A 55 2.95 -1.37 2.20
CA LYS A 55 3.80 -2.55 2.23
C LYS A 55 4.77 -2.51 1.08
N THR A 56 5.99 -3.00 1.29
CA THR A 56 6.90 -3.22 0.17
C THR A 56 6.55 -4.51 -0.55
N VAL A 57 6.45 -4.45 -1.87
CA VAL A 57 6.23 -5.61 -2.74
C VAL A 57 7.39 -6.59 -2.60
N ARG A 58 7.07 -7.88 -2.61
CA ARG A 58 8.05 -8.97 -2.71
C ARG A 58 7.82 -9.73 -4.00
N ARG A 59 8.88 -10.22 -4.62
CA ARG A 59 8.75 -11.15 -5.75
C ARG A 59 8.99 -12.58 -5.29
N ARG A 60 8.14 -13.50 -5.72
CA ARG A 60 8.25 -14.93 -5.40
C ARG A 60 8.96 -15.66 -6.54
N HIS A 61 10.17 -16.14 -6.28
CA HIS A 61 10.97 -16.86 -7.28
C HIS A 61 10.38 -18.22 -7.68
N ASP A 62 9.59 -18.83 -6.80
CA ASP A 62 8.89 -20.11 -6.98
C ASP A 62 7.66 -20.02 -7.92
N ARG A 63 7.25 -18.81 -8.31
CA ARG A 63 6.13 -18.56 -9.22
C ARG A 63 6.46 -17.44 -10.20
N GLU A 64 7.43 -17.70 -11.07
CA GLU A 64 7.78 -16.81 -12.21
C GLU A 64 8.12 -15.36 -11.82
N ASN A 65 8.65 -15.14 -10.61
CA ASN A 65 9.01 -13.82 -10.10
C ASN A 65 7.80 -12.86 -10.01
N GLN A 66 6.60 -13.41 -9.82
CA GLN A 66 5.37 -12.64 -9.70
C GLN A 66 5.42 -11.73 -8.47
N PRO A 67 5.05 -10.45 -8.62
CA PRO A 67 5.03 -9.51 -7.51
C PRO A 67 3.78 -9.73 -6.64
N VAL A 68 4.02 -9.85 -5.33
CA VAL A 68 3.01 -10.12 -4.30
C VAL A 68 3.18 -9.16 -3.12
N VAL A 69 2.05 -8.70 -2.58
CA VAL A 69 2.02 -7.88 -1.36
C VAL A 69 1.53 -8.73 -0.20
N TYR A 70 2.36 -8.84 0.84
CA TYR A 70 1.98 -9.51 2.09
C TYR A 70 1.33 -8.50 3.03
N ALA A 71 0.01 -8.55 3.12
CA ALA A 71 -0.81 -7.68 3.96
C ALA A 71 -1.07 -8.33 5.32
N THR A 72 0.00 -8.56 6.07
CA THR A 72 -0.09 -9.06 7.44
C THR A 72 0.46 -8.06 8.44
N ASN A 73 -0.12 -8.03 9.63
CA ASN A 73 0.37 -7.26 10.77
C ASN A 73 1.58 -7.96 11.42
N SER A 74 2.13 -7.37 12.49
CA SER A 74 3.27 -7.94 13.23
C SER A 74 2.99 -9.30 13.87
N LYS A 75 1.72 -9.69 14.03
CA LYS A 75 1.27 -10.98 14.55
C LYS A 75 1.02 -12.03 13.44
N GLY A 76 1.17 -11.65 12.17
CA GLY A 76 0.91 -12.53 11.02
C GLY A 76 -0.58 -12.66 10.66
N GLU A 77 -1.44 -11.82 11.21
CA GLU A 77 -2.87 -11.75 10.91
C GLU A 77 -3.11 -10.81 9.73
N ALA A 78 -4.16 -11.08 8.94
CA ALA A 78 -4.53 -10.20 7.83
C ALA A 78 -5.14 -8.90 8.36
N TYR A 79 -4.92 -7.79 7.64
CA TYR A 79 -5.67 -6.57 7.87
C TYR A 79 -7.13 -6.76 7.47
N MET A 80 -8.05 -6.28 8.30
CA MET A 80 -9.48 -6.32 8.01
C MET A 80 -9.95 -5.00 7.38
N PRO A 81 -11.01 -5.02 6.55
CA PRO A 81 -11.58 -3.80 5.97
C PRO A 81 -12.05 -2.78 7.02
N ASP A 82 -12.38 -3.26 8.22
CA ASP A 82 -12.77 -2.41 9.34
C ASP A 82 -11.59 -1.64 9.94
N ASP A 83 -10.34 -2.10 9.74
CA ASP A 83 -9.12 -1.47 10.26
C ASP A 83 -8.45 -0.56 9.23
N VAL A 84 -8.44 -1.02 7.97
CA VAL A 84 -7.72 -0.40 6.86
C VAL A 84 -8.59 -0.49 5.63
N ASP A 85 -8.72 0.63 4.90
CA ASP A 85 -9.55 0.69 3.69
C ASP A 85 -8.76 0.22 2.46
N TYR A 86 -7.47 0.58 2.39
CA TYR A 86 -6.59 0.20 1.27
C TYR A 86 -5.25 -0.39 1.70
N ILE A 87 -4.79 -1.37 0.92
CA ILE A 87 -3.41 -1.86 0.96
C ILE A 87 -2.65 -1.27 -0.23
N LEU A 88 -1.51 -0.62 0.02
CA LEU A 88 -0.67 -0.03 -1.01
C LEU A 88 0.70 -0.71 -1.05
N GLY A 89 0.94 -1.47 -2.11
CA GLY A 89 2.21 -2.15 -2.37
C GLY A 89 3.18 -1.26 -3.13
N VAL A 90 4.39 -1.03 -2.61
CA VAL A 90 5.43 -0.22 -3.28
C VAL A 90 6.58 -1.10 -3.79
N GLU A 91 6.97 -0.90 -5.05
CA GLU A 91 8.14 -1.49 -5.70
C GLU A 91 8.93 -0.43 -6.46
N GLY A 92 9.99 0.12 -5.86
CA GLY A 92 10.78 1.19 -6.48
C GLY A 92 9.91 2.42 -6.73
N ALA A 93 9.74 2.81 -7.99
CA ALA A 93 8.90 3.94 -8.40
C ALA A 93 7.44 3.57 -8.71
N ILE A 94 7.05 2.31 -8.52
CA ILE A 94 5.71 1.82 -8.82
C ILE A 94 4.95 1.59 -7.52
N ALA A 95 3.67 1.96 -7.47
CA ALA A 95 2.76 1.50 -6.43
C ALA A 95 1.56 0.77 -7.01
N TYR A 96 0.99 -0.09 -6.17
CA TYR A 96 -0.16 -0.91 -6.46
C TYR A 96 -1.17 -0.76 -5.35
N LEU A 97 -2.31 -0.14 -5.64
CA LEU A 97 -3.38 0.11 -4.68
C LEU A 97 -4.43 -0.99 -4.76
N PHE A 98 -4.78 -1.57 -3.63
CA PHE A 98 -5.79 -2.61 -3.49
C PHE A 98 -6.82 -2.20 -2.45
N ASN A 99 -8.10 -2.50 -2.70
CA ASN A 99 -9.10 -2.52 -1.63
C ASN A 99 -8.71 -3.57 -0.59
N CYS A 100 -8.82 -3.25 0.69
CA CYS A 100 -8.66 -4.21 1.76
C CYS A 100 -9.81 -5.23 1.72
N ARG A 101 -9.46 -6.52 1.73
CA ARG A 101 -10.39 -7.66 1.59
C ARG A 101 -10.21 -8.72 2.68
N GLY A 102 -9.48 -8.43 3.76
CA GLY A 102 -9.22 -9.44 4.81
C GLY A 102 -8.24 -10.55 4.39
N LYS A 103 -7.46 -10.36 3.31
CA LYS A 103 -6.52 -11.36 2.78
C LYS A 103 -5.09 -11.12 3.28
N LYS A 104 -4.29 -12.19 3.38
CA LYS A 104 -2.87 -12.12 3.73
C LYS A 104 -1.95 -11.80 2.56
N GLU A 105 -2.36 -12.17 1.34
CA GLU A 105 -1.59 -11.98 0.12
C GLU A 105 -2.47 -11.33 -0.94
N TYR A 106 -1.91 -10.32 -1.61
CA TYR A 106 -2.52 -9.62 -2.75
C TYR A 106 -1.62 -9.77 -3.95
N TRP A 107 -2.17 -10.33 -5.01
CA TRP A 107 -1.45 -10.69 -6.22
C TRP A 107 -1.79 -9.70 -7.33
N LEU A 108 -0.78 -9.38 -8.16
CA LEU A 108 -0.92 -8.38 -9.21
C LEU A 108 -1.50 -8.90 -10.53
N ASN A 109 -1.54 -10.21 -10.68
CA ASN A 109 -2.10 -10.92 -11.83
C ASN A 109 -3.53 -11.43 -11.60
N GLU A 110 -4.27 -10.86 -10.64
CA GLU A 110 -5.68 -11.22 -10.48
C GLU A 110 -6.45 -10.70 -11.72
N GLU A 111 -6.84 -11.60 -12.62
CA GLU A 111 -7.67 -11.34 -13.82
C GLU A 111 -9.06 -10.76 -13.48
N ASN A 112 -9.39 -10.67 -12.19
CA ASN A 112 -10.65 -10.15 -11.68
C ASN A 112 -10.51 -8.65 -11.42
N THR A 113 -11.31 -7.83 -12.13
CA THR A 113 -11.27 -6.36 -12.05
C THR A 113 -11.50 -5.82 -10.63
N ASP A 114 -12.35 -6.45 -9.82
CA ASP A 114 -12.63 -6.05 -8.43
C ASP A 114 -11.49 -6.39 -7.46
N ALA A 115 -10.59 -7.25 -7.93
CA ALA A 115 -9.51 -7.88 -7.21
C ALA A 115 -8.15 -7.29 -7.63
N SER A 116 -8.12 -6.75 -8.84
CA SER A 116 -6.97 -6.18 -9.51
C SER A 116 -6.51 -4.90 -8.82
N ALA A 117 -5.19 -4.73 -8.74
CA ALA A 117 -4.62 -3.50 -8.22
C ALA A 117 -4.76 -2.38 -9.25
N THR A 118 -5.00 -1.17 -8.78
CA THR A 118 -4.71 0.01 -9.61
C THR A 118 -3.21 0.29 -9.52
N LYS A 119 -2.54 0.28 -10.67
CA LYS A 119 -1.09 0.55 -10.78
C LYS A 119 -0.85 2.03 -11.00
N TYR A 120 0.04 2.60 -10.19
CA TYR A 120 0.52 3.97 -10.28
C TYR A 120 2.03 4.01 -10.48
N MET A 121 2.53 5.09 -11.08
CA MET A 121 3.95 5.31 -11.33
C MET A 121 4.34 6.69 -10.85
N LEU A 122 5.50 6.80 -10.20
CA LEU A 122 5.96 8.07 -9.62
C LEU A 122 6.18 9.07 -10.74
N LEU A 123 5.70 10.31 -10.54
CA LEU A 123 5.90 11.39 -11.49
C LEU A 123 7.39 11.61 -11.77
N GLY A 124 7.79 11.48 -13.04
CA GLY A 124 9.17 11.69 -13.50
C GLY A 124 10.10 10.47 -13.36
N ALA A 125 9.57 9.27 -13.09
CA ALA A 125 10.31 8.00 -13.09
C ALA A 125 10.41 7.34 -14.48
#